data_AF-A0A6A3I2Q2-F1
#
_entry.id   AF-A0A6A3I2Q2-F1
#
_cell.length_a   1.000
_cell.length_b   1.000
_cell.length_c   1.000
_cell.angle_alpha   90.00
_cell.angle_beta   90.00
_cell.angle_gamma   90.00
#
_symmetry.space_group_name_H-M   'P 1'
#
loop_
_entity.id
_entity.type
_entity.pdbx_description
1 polymer ?
#
loop_
_entity_poly.entity_id
_entity_poly.type
_entity_poly.pdbx_seq_one_letter_code
_entity_poly.pdbx_strand_id
1 'polypeptide(L)'
;MVLTRSLLLPCALWVGCVAASIDFPDLSSYSQPCEPFTCRPKRSPAPVKDFEFTANGCGTSGMPISTSTDFQECCNWHDACYSMCGMPKANCEKRLQKCMKAKCKSIRDPAKRDECFSTAKIFYIGANMIACPAYQDAQKEACECVPTENAAAATRERLEYFLEENGAPQEELEDDAIDTLLKKYKGQEPTMFLRLLKKYPKALKIDPHKTNFMDDVVKNAGAELGPKKNKKKGKKRKIVEKDVPVDEHEEL
;
A
#
# COMPACT_ATOMS: atom_id res chain seq x y z
N MET A 1 -41.52 57.36 -40.40
CA MET A 1 -41.07 56.96 -39.06
C MET A 1 -41.02 55.44 -39.01
N VAL A 2 -39.86 54.84 -39.24
CA VAL A 2 -39.66 53.39 -39.19
C VAL A 2 -39.00 53.09 -37.85
N LEU A 3 -39.76 52.53 -36.90
CA LEU A 3 -39.21 52.05 -35.63
C LEU A 3 -38.53 50.70 -35.85
N THR A 4 -37.20 50.70 -35.87
CA THR A 4 -36.38 49.49 -35.74
C THR A 4 -36.40 49.02 -34.29
N ARG A 5 -37.09 47.91 -34.01
CA ARG A 5 -37.01 47.20 -32.73
C ARG A 5 -35.74 46.34 -32.71
N SER A 6 -34.73 46.78 -31.98
CA SER A 6 -33.57 45.96 -31.63
C SER A 6 -34.01 44.77 -30.75
N LEU A 7 -33.87 43.55 -31.25
CA LEU A 7 -33.95 42.34 -30.43
C LEU A 7 -32.68 42.23 -29.59
N LEU A 8 -32.79 42.45 -28.28
CA LEU A 8 -31.78 42.04 -27.31
C LEU A 8 -31.99 40.54 -27.03
N LEU A 9 -31.08 39.70 -27.54
CA LEU A 9 -30.96 38.30 -27.14
C LEU A 9 -30.26 38.27 -25.77
N PRO A 10 -30.89 37.79 -24.68
CA PRO A 10 -30.17 37.55 -23.44
C PRO A 10 -29.33 36.30 -23.62
N CYS A 11 -28.02 36.47 -23.77
CA CYS A 11 -27.05 35.40 -23.67
C CYS A 11 -27.00 34.98 -22.18
N ALA A 12 -27.90 34.09 -21.78
CA ALA A 12 -27.86 33.47 -20.46
C ALA A 12 -26.63 32.56 -20.42
N LEU A 13 -25.52 33.11 -19.93
CA LEU A 13 -24.34 32.35 -19.53
C LEU A 13 -24.77 31.34 -18.46
N TRP A 14 -25.03 30.11 -18.88
CA TRP A 14 -25.04 28.97 -17.97
C TRP A 14 -23.61 28.81 -17.45
N VAL A 15 -23.32 29.42 -16.30
CA VAL A 15 -22.20 29.01 -15.46
C VAL A 15 -22.60 27.62 -14.96
N GLY A 16 -22.26 26.61 -15.75
CA GLY A 16 -22.34 25.23 -15.29
C GLY A 16 -21.42 25.11 -14.09
N CYS A 17 -21.99 24.96 -12.89
CA CYS A 17 -21.27 24.35 -11.79
C CYS A 17 -20.83 22.98 -12.28
N VAL A 18 -19.59 22.87 -12.73
CA VAL A 18 -18.96 21.57 -12.94
C VAL A 18 -18.81 20.99 -11.55
N ALA A 19 -19.83 20.25 -11.10
CA ALA A 19 -19.71 19.45 -9.90
C ALA A 19 -18.49 18.55 -10.11
N ALA A 20 -17.48 18.68 -9.24
CA ALA A 20 -16.33 17.81 -9.28
C ALA A 20 -16.85 16.37 -9.21
N SER A 21 -16.51 15.54 -10.21
CA SER A 21 -17.01 14.17 -10.26
C SER A 21 -16.56 13.43 -8.99
N ILE A 22 -17.47 12.77 -8.29
CA ILE A 22 -17.14 11.91 -7.14
C ILE A 22 -16.57 10.55 -7.57
N ASP A 23 -16.45 10.34 -8.89
CA ASP A 23 -15.98 9.13 -9.50
C ASP A 23 -14.47 9.18 -9.68
N PHE A 24 -13.84 8.09 -9.24
CA PHE A 24 -12.41 7.87 -9.39
C PHE A 24 -12.14 7.42 -10.83
N PRO A 25 -11.00 7.77 -11.42
CA PRO A 25 -10.67 7.34 -12.77
C PRO A 25 -10.63 5.81 -12.85
N ASP A 26 -11.10 5.26 -13.97
CA ASP A 26 -10.77 3.88 -14.31
C ASP A 26 -9.31 3.86 -14.78
N LEU A 27 -8.47 3.17 -14.02
CA LEU A 27 -7.04 3.03 -14.29
C LEU A 27 -6.70 1.64 -14.78
N SER A 28 -7.68 0.80 -15.11
CA SER A 28 -7.47 -0.58 -15.56
C SER A 28 -6.55 -0.68 -16.79
N SER A 29 -6.57 0.33 -17.67
CA SER A 29 -5.67 0.44 -18.83
C SER A 29 -4.28 1.00 -18.52
N TYR A 30 -4.07 1.59 -17.33
CA TYR A 30 -2.82 2.29 -16.94
C TYR A 30 -2.14 1.69 -15.71
N SER A 31 -2.82 0.80 -14.98
CA SER A 31 -2.21 0.07 -13.88
C SER A 31 -1.12 -0.82 -14.45
N GLN A 32 0.15 -0.49 -14.18
CA GLN A 32 1.23 -1.41 -14.48
C GLN A 32 0.95 -2.70 -13.70
N PRO A 33 0.86 -3.87 -14.37
CA PRO A 33 0.69 -5.12 -13.66
C PRO A 33 1.97 -5.35 -12.85
N CYS A 34 1.91 -5.08 -11.55
CA CYS A 34 3.03 -5.36 -10.67
C CYS A 34 3.23 -6.88 -10.63
N GLU A 35 4.47 -7.32 -10.78
CA GLU A 35 4.76 -8.75 -10.73
C GLU A 35 4.41 -9.28 -9.33
N PRO A 36 3.60 -10.37 -9.24
CA PRO A 36 3.31 -11.02 -7.97
C PRO A 36 4.60 -11.64 -7.41
N PHE A 37 4.62 -11.86 -6.09
CA PHE A 37 5.69 -12.63 -5.48
C PHE A 37 5.66 -14.07 -6.01
N THR A 38 6.80 -14.53 -6.51
CA THR A 38 6.94 -15.85 -7.14
C THR A 38 8.12 -16.61 -6.54
N CYS A 39 8.01 -17.93 -6.58
CA CYS A 39 9.04 -18.84 -6.09
C CYS A 39 9.63 -19.65 -7.24
N ARG A 40 10.85 -20.17 -7.02
CA ARG A 40 11.46 -21.15 -7.94
C ARG A 40 10.56 -22.38 -8.13
N PRO A 41 10.72 -23.15 -9.22
CA PRO A 41 9.93 -24.36 -9.46
C PRO A 41 9.93 -25.31 -8.26
N LYS A 42 8.79 -25.99 -8.01
CA LYS A 42 8.52 -26.87 -6.86
C LYS A 42 8.47 -26.18 -5.49
N ARG A 43 8.49 -24.84 -5.48
CA ARG A 43 8.23 -24.04 -4.29
C ARG A 43 7.01 -23.17 -4.52
N SER A 44 6.32 -22.86 -3.44
CA SER A 44 5.15 -21.99 -3.45
C SER A 44 5.28 -20.91 -2.38
N PRO A 45 4.74 -19.70 -2.64
CA PRO A 45 4.65 -18.67 -1.62
C PRO A 45 3.80 -19.18 -0.45
N ALA A 46 4.29 -18.95 0.76
CA ALA A 46 3.57 -19.14 2.01
C ALA A 46 3.82 -17.92 2.91
N PRO A 47 2.88 -17.59 3.81
CA PRO A 47 3.10 -16.49 4.74
C PRO A 47 4.17 -16.87 5.76
N VAL A 48 5.09 -15.94 6.03
CA VAL A 48 6.11 -16.12 7.08
C VAL A 48 5.41 -16.28 8.44
N LYS A 49 5.72 -17.37 9.16
CA LYS A 49 5.03 -17.80 10.39
C LYS A 49 4.90 -16.68 11.43
N ASP A 50 5.97 -15.97 11.74
CA ASP A 50 6.06 -14.97 12.80
C ASP A 50 6.04 -13.52 12.30
N PHE A 51 5.68 -13.30 11.03
CA PHE A 51 5.60 -11.97 10.42
C PHE A 51 4.79 -10.96 11.26
N GLU A 52 5.36 -9.79 11.53
CA GLU A 52 4.69 -8.72 12.24
C GLU A 52 4.07 -7.70 11.27
N PHE A 53 2.76 -7.45 11.42
CA PHE A 53 2.10 -6.42 10.61
C PHE A 53 2.48 -5.03 11.09
N THR A 54 3.06 -4.24 10.19
CA THR A 54 3.45 -2.85 10.43
C THR A 54 2.83 -1.93 9.37
N ALA A 55 2.52 -0.70 9.76
CA ALA A 55 2.03 0.35 8.87
C ALA A 55 2.76 1.68 9.14
N ASN A 56 3.07 2.42 8.07
CA ASN A 56 3.69 3.74 8.15
C ASN A 56 2.73 4.86 7.69
N GLY A 57 1.50 4.49 7.31
CA GLY A 57 0.46 5.43 6.96
C GLY A 57 0.56 5.87 5.51
N CYS A 58 0.22 7.11 5.23
CA CYS A 58 0.10 7.58 3.85
C CYS A 58 1.45 7.90 3.15
N GLY A 59 2.59 7.48 3.72
CA GLY A 59 3.92 7.67 3.11
C GLY A 59 4.33 9.13 2.87
N THR A 60 3.75 10.08 3.61
CA THR A 60 3.92 11.53 3.37
C THR A 60 5.14 12.13 4.06
N SER A 61 6.14 11.35 4.46
CA SER A 61 7.32 11.84 5.20
C SER A 61 8.06 13.00 4.50
N GLY A 62 7.79 13.29 3.22
CA GLY A 62 8.19 14.55 2.56
C GLY A 62 7.16 15.20 1.63
N MET A 63 5.87 14.85 1.72
CA MET A 63 4.79 15.59 1.06
C MET A 63 3.62 15.75 2.02
N PRO A 64 3.63 16.76 2.92
CA PRO A 64 2.46 17.06 3.73
C PRO A 64 1.34 17.52 2.80
N ILE A 65 0.45 16.61 2.41
CA ILE A 65 -0.78 16.99 1.75
C ILE A 65 -1.67 17.56 2.86
N SER A 66 -1.85 18.88 2.87
CA SER A 66 -2.87 19.49 3.74
C SER A 66 -4.22 19.08 3.20
N THR A 67 -4.89 18.16 3.90
CA THR A 67 -6.21 17.67 3.50
C THR A 67 -7.23 18.12 4.53
N SER A 68 -8.45 18.39 4.08
CA SER A 68 -9.60 18.59 4.97
C SER A 68 -9.96 17.34 5.79
N THR A 69 -9.39 16.17 5.46
CA THR A 69 -9.68 14.86 6.05
C THR A 69 -8.43 14.01 6.19
N ASP A 70 -8.25 13.43 7.38
CA ASP A 70 -7.17 12.49 7.65
C ASP A 70 -7.46 11.11 7.04
N PHE A 71 -6.59 10.67 6.12
CA PHE A 71 -6.64 9.34 5.49
C PHE A 71 -5.71 8.31 6.14
N GLN A 72 -5.03 8.65 7.25
CA GLN A 72 -4.07 7.76 7.93
C GLN A 72 -4.59 6.34 8.12
N GLU A 73 -5.82 6.19 8.62
CA GLU A 73 -6.44 4.87 8.80
C GLU A 73 -6.58 4.10 7.47
N CYS A 74 -6.96 4.77 6.37
CA CYS A 74 -7.09 4.13 5.07
C CYS A 74 -5.75 3.64 4.54
N CYS A 75 -4.69 4.42 4.77
CA CYS A 75 -3.34 4.07 4.35
C CYS A 75 -2.76 2.95 5.21
N ASN A 76 -2.94 2.99 6.53
CA ASN A 76 -2.50 1.89 7.42
C ASN A 76 -3.11 0.54 7.02
N TRP A 77 -4.39 0.53 6.63
CA TRP A 77 -5.05 -0.69 6.15
C TRP A 77 -4.69 -1.07 4.70
N HIS A 78 -4.10 -0.15 3.93
CA HIS A 78 -3.54 -0.43 2.60
C HIS A 78 -2.15 -1.06 2.75
N ASP A 79 -1.28 -0.52 3.62
CA ASP A 79 0.00 -1.13 4.01
C ASP A 79 -0.22 -2.57 4.52
N ALA A 80 -1.14 -2.74 5.46
CA ALA A 80 -1.49 -4.06 5.99
C ALA A 80 -2.00 -5.01 4.89
N CYS A 81 -2.68 -4.50 3.87
CA CYS A 81 -3.13 -5.31 2.74
C CYS A 81 -1.97 -5.72 1.84
N TYR A 82 -1.01 -4.83 1.59
CA TYR A 82 0.22 -5.13 0.86
C TYR A 82 1.07 -6.19 1.56
N SER A 83 1.04 -6.24 2.90
CA SER A 83 1.75 -7.24 3.69
C SER A 83 0.99 -8.57 3.87
N MET A 84 -0.10 -8.79 3.14
CA MET A 84 -0.75 -10.11 3.12
C MET A 84 -0.10 -10.94 2.02
N CYS A 85 0.66 -11.97 2.40
CA CYS A 85 1.36 -12.79 1.42
C CYS A 85 0.41 -13.33 0.33
N GLY A 86 0.69 -13.06 -0.94
CA GLY A 86 -0.12 -13.49 -2.08
C GLY A 86 -1.37 -12.65 -2.36
N MET A 87 -1.58 -11.54 -1.63
CA MET A 87 -2.71 -10.64 -1.86
C MET A 87 -2.55 -9.89 -3.19
N PRO A 88 -3.51 -9.99 -4.14
CA PRO A 88 -3.44 -9.20 -5.36
C PRO A 88 -3.47 -7.70 -5.05
N LYS A 89 -2.49 -6.94 -5.56
CA LYS A 89 -2.43 -5.48 -5.39
C LYS A 89 -3.73 -4.76 -5.72
N ALA A 90 -4.41 -5.16 -6.80
CA ALA A 90 -5.71 -4.60 -7.20
C ALA A 90 -6.78 -4.70 -6.10
N ASN A 91 -6.75 -5.75 -5.28
CA ASN A 91 -7.65 -5.87 -4.12
C ASN A 91 -7.35 -4.80 -3.07
N CYS A 92 -6.08 -4.48 -2.84
CA CYS A 92 -5.67 -3.41 -1.93
C CYS A 92 -6.06 -2.03 -2.46
N GLU A 93 -5.87 -1.76 -3.76
CA GLU A 93 -6.30 -0.50 -4.37
C GLU A 93 -7.80 -0.26 -4.28
N LYS A 94 -8.59 -1.30 -4.58
CA LYS A 94 -10.04 -1.23 -4.45
C LYS A 94 -10.48 -0.94 -3.02
N ARG A 95 -9.75 -1.45 -2.02
CA ARG A 95 -10.03 -1.20 -0.60
C ARG A 95 -9.64 0.21 -0.18
N LEU A 96 -8.48 0.70 -0.62
CA LEU A 96 -8.04 2.08 -0.41
C LEU A 96 -9.06 3.07 -0.96
N GLN A 97 -9.45 2.89 -2.23
CA GLN A 97 -10.48 3.68 -2.89
C GLN A 97 -11.79 3.70 -2.09
N LYS A 98 -12.28 2.51 -1.69
CA LYS A 98 -13.53 2.39 -0.93
C LYS A 98 -13.43 3.12 0.43
N CYS A 99 -12.31 2.98 1.13
CA CYS A 99 -12.08 3.64 2.43
C CYS A 99 -12.09 5.16 2.28
N MET A 100 -11.31 5.71 1.35
CA MET A 100 -11.22 7.16 1.14
C MET A 100 -12.55 7.74 0.65
N LYS A 101 -13.25 7.05 -0.26
CA LYS A 101 -14.60 7.44 -0.70
C LYS A 101 -15.58 7.50 0.46
N ALA A 102 -15.52 6.55 1.40
CA ALA A 102 -16.38 6.56 2.59
C ALA A 102 -16.07 7.74 3.51
N LYS A 103 -14.79 8.03 3.76
CA LYS A 103 -14.34 9.19 4.55
C LYS A 103 -14.83 10.51 3.93
N CYS A 104 -14.64 10.71 2.62
CA CYS A 104 -15.11 11.94 1.97
C CYS A 104 -16.63 12.10 1.98
N LYS A 105 -17.40 11.02 1.79
CA LYS A 105 -18.87 11.07 1.86
C LYS A 105 -19.40 11.52 3.22
N SER A 106 -18.63 11.37 4.29
CA SER A 106 -19.04 11.80 5.64
C SER A 106 -18.95 13.31 5.86
N ILE A 107 -18.30 14.05 4.95
CA ILE A 107 -18.10 15.51 5.05
C ILE A 107 -19.36 16.23 4.58
N ARG A 108 -19.91 17.07 5.47
CA ARG A 108 -21.15 17.84 5.20
C ARG A 108 -20.91 19.04 4.30
N ASP A 109 -19.80 19.75 4.52
CA ASP A 109 -19.43 20.92 3.74
C ASP A 109 -19.08 20.52 2.29
N PRO A 110 -19.80 21.02 1.26
CA PRO A 110 -19.58 20.62 -0.11
C PRO A 110 -18.15 20.93 -0.62
N ALA A 111 -17.60 22.09 -0.29
CA ALA A 111 -16.28 22.49 -0.77
C ALA A 111 -15.18 21.59 -0.16
N LYS A 112 -15.24 21.34 1.15
CA LYS A 112 -14.29 20.42 1.83
C LYS A 112 -14.45 18.98 1.36
N ARG A 113 -15.67 18.58 1.01
CA ARG A 113 -15.95 17.25 0.46
C ARG A 113 -15.33 17.08 -0.93
N ASP A 114 -15.46 18.07 -1.78
CA ASP A 114 -14.91 18.04 -3.14
C ASP A 114 -13.38 18.09 -3.12
N GLU A 115 -12.79 18.86 -2.19
CA GLU A 115 -11.36 18.84 -1.88
C GLU A 115 -10.91 17.44 -1.43
N CYS A 116 -11.63 16.82 -0.49
CA CYS A 116 -11.34 15.46 -0.04
C CYS A 116 -11.35 14.45 -1.19
N PHE A 117 -12.35 14.50 -2.07
CA PHE A 117 -12.42 13.62 -3.23
C PHE A 117 -11.25 13.84 -4.19
N SER A 118 -10.86 15.11 -4.41
CA SER A 118 -9.71 15.45 -5.24
C SER A 118 -8.42 14.84 -4.69
N THR A 119 -8.18 14.98 -3.40
CA THR A 119 -7.07 14.33 -2.70
C THR A 119 -7.14 12.81 -2.79
N ALA A 120 -8.30 12.21 -2.50
CA ALA A 120 -8.47 10.76 -2.53
C ALA A 120 -8.15 10.18 -3.90
N LYS A 121 -8.52 10.88 -4.98
CA LYS A 121 -8.16 10.51 -6.36
C LYS A 121 -6.64 10.52 -6.57
N ILE A 122 -5.92 11.53 -6.05
CA ILE A 122 -4.45 11.59 -6.15
C ILE A 122 -3.82 10.38 -5.48
N PHE A 123 -4.26 10.02 -4.26
CA PHE A 123 -3.78 8.82 -3.57
C PHE A 123 -4.07 7.55 -4.37
N TYR A 124 -5.29 7.40 -4.88
CA TYR A 124 -5.67 6.23 -5.68
C TYR A 124 -4.86 6.12 -6.98
N ILE A 125 -4.64 7.24 -7.68
CA ILE A 125 -3.80 7.29 -8.88
C ILE A 125 -2.37 6.89 -8.53
N GLY A 126 -1.79 7.50 -7.49
CA GLY A 126 -0.43 7.19 -7.04
C GLY A 126 -0.28 5.71 -6.67
N ALA A 127 -1.19 5.19 -5.86
CA ALA A 127 -1.17 3.79 -5.47
C ALA A 127 -1.27 2.87 -6.71
N ASN A 128 -2.09 3.18 -7.71
CA ASN A 128 -2.16 2.37 -8.95
C ASN A 128 -0.95 2.49 -9.87
N MET A 129 -0.32 3.66 -9.98
CA MET A 129 0.69 3.93 -11.01
C MET A 129 2.13 3.77 -10.54
N ILE A 130 2.44 4.09 -9.28
CA ILE A 130 3.82 4.18 -8.79
C ILE A 130 4.12 3.22 -7.64
N ALA A 131 3.12 2.58 -7.03
CA ALA A 131 3.32 1.79 -5.81
C ALA A 131 3.72 0.31 -6.03
N CYS A 132 4.12 -0.10 -7.25
CA CYS A 132 4.61 -1.46 -7.46
C CYS A 132 5.81 -1.82 -6.57
N PRO A 133 6.86 -0.98 -6.43
CA PRO A 133 8.00 -1.32 -5.57
C PRO A 133 7.59 -1.51 -4.11
N ALA A 134 6.77 -0.60 -3.56
CA ALA A 134 6.26 -0.72 -2.19
C ALA A 134 5.42 -1.99 -1.97
N TYR A 135 4.57 -2.35 -2.94
CA TYR A 135 3.82 -3.61 -2.92
C TYR A 135 4.75 -4.83 -2.95
N GLN A 136 5.73 -4.83 -3.86
CA GLN A 136 6.65 -5.96 -4.04
C GLN A 136 7.54 -6.15 -2.81
N ASP A 137 8.02 -5.08 -2.19
CA ASP A 137 8.84 -5.16 -0.98
C ASP A 137 8.00 -5.67 0.21
N ALA A 138 6.78 -5.18 0.39
CA ALA A 138 5.86 -5.72 1.39
C ALA A 138 5.55 -7.22 1.17
N GLN A 139 5.43 -7.66 -0.09
CA GLN A 139 5.25 -9.09 -0.40
C GLN A 139 6.51 -9.91 -0.09
N LYS A 140 7.72 -9.38 -0.37
CA LYS A 140 8.99 -10.07 -0.04
C LYS A 140 9.19 -10.20 1.48
N GLU A 141 8.74 -9.22 2.26
CA GLU A 141 8.80 -9.29 3.72
C GLU A 141 7.78 -10.29 4.29
N ALA A 142 6.57 -10.34 3.72
CA ALA A 142 5.48 -11.14 4.26
C ALA A 142 5.43 -12.58 3.75
N CYS A 143 6.07 -12.87 2.62
CA CYS A 143 6.11 -14.19 2.00
C CYS A 143 7.48 -14.84 2.14
N GLU A 144 7.46 -16.15 2.32
CA GLU A 144 8.60 -17.03 2.10
C GLU A 144 8.27 -18.08 1.05
N CYS A 145 9.31 -18.66 0.45
CA CYS A 145 9.15 -19.78 -0.47
C CYS A 145 9.36 -21.08 0.29
N VAL A 146 8.34 -21.93 0.36
CA VAL A 146 8.40 -23.27 0.96
C VAL A 146 8.23 -24.35 -0.13
N PRO A 147 8.62 -25.63 0.10
CA PRO A 147 8.25 -26.71 -0.80
C PRO A 147 6.73 -26.70 -1.04
N THR A 148 6.29 -26.91 -2.29
CA THR A 148 4.87 -26.76 -2.66
C THR A 148 3.95 -27.64 -1.82
N GLU A 149 4.38 -28.85 -1.50
CA GLU A 149 3.70 -29.79 -0.61
C GLU A 149 3.52 -29.27 0.83
N ASN A 150 4.39 -28.35 1.28
CA ASN A 150 4.37 -27.78 2.63
C ASN A 150 3.61 -26.44 2.71
N ALA A 151 3.17 -25.86 1.58
CA ALA A 151 2.53 -24.54 1.59
C ALA A 151 1.24 -24.48 2.43
N ALA A 152 0.45 -25.56 2.43
CA ALA A 152 -0.74 -25.67 3.26
C ALA A 152 -0.38 -25.76 4.76
N ALA A 153 0.66 -26.52 5.11
CA ALA A 153 1.15 -26.64 6.48
C ALA A 153 1.70 -25.30 7.00
N ALA A 154 2.55 -24.62 6.22
CA ALA A 154 3.07 -23.29 6.57
C ALA A 154 1.94 -22.26 6.78
N THR A 155 0.88 -22.33 5.96
CA THR A 155 -0.29 -21.46 6.15
C THR A 155 -1.05 -21.77 7.44
N ARG A 156 -1.18 -23.06 7.80
CA ARG A 156 -1.77 -23.49 9.08
C ARG A 156 -0.93 -23.00 10.26
N GLU A 157 0.38 -23.22 10.23
CA GLU A 157 1.30 -22.79 11.28
C GLU A 157 1.26 -21.27 11.52
N ARG A 158 1.16 -20.49 10.43
CA ARG A 158 0.96 -19.03 10.52
C ARG A 158 -0.39 -18.68 11.17
N LEU A 159 -1.46 -19.39 10.81
CA LEU A 159 -2.79 -19.14 11.36
C LEU A 159 -2.82 -19.41 12.87
N GLU A 160 -2.30 -20.55 13.30
CA GLU A 160 -2.13 -20.91 14.71
C GLU A 160 -1.35 -19.84 15.45
N TYR A 161 -0.12 -19.55 14.98
CA TYR A 161 0.73 -18.53 15.59
C TYR A 161 0.02 -17.18 15.72
N PHE A 162 -0.65 -16.73 14.66
CA PHE A 162 -1.36 -15.46 14.68
C PHE A 162 -2.50 -15.45 15.71
N LEU A 163 -3.27 -16.54 15.82
CA LEU A 163 -4.38 -16.62 16.77
C LEU A 163 -3.88 -16.67 18.22
N GLU A 164 -2.85 -17.48 18.49
CA GLU A 164 -2.25 -17.62 19.82
C GLU A 164 -1.66 -16.29 20.31
N GLU A 165 -0.79 -15.65 19.53
CA GLU A 165 -0.13 -14.39 19.90
C GLU A 165 -1.11 -13.23 20.11
N ASN A 166 -2.30 -13.32 19.51
CA ASN A 166 -3.33 -12.29 19.63
C ASN A 166 -4.43 -12.65 20.64
N GLY A 167 -4.24 -13.71 21.43
CA GLY A 167 -5.14 -14.10 22.51
C GLY A 167 -6.52 -14.51 22.01
N ALA A 168 -6.57 -15.27 20.91
CA ALA A 168 -7.81 -15.89 20.46
C ALA A 168 -8.40 -16.79 21.57
N PRO A 169 -9.75 -16.88 21.68
CA PRO A 169 -10.39 -17.83 22.58
C PRO A 169 -9.94 -19.27 22.28
N GLN A 170 -9.90 -20.12 23.31
CA GLN A 170 -9.47 -21.51 23.16
C GLN A 170 -10.30 -22.25 22.10
N GLU A 171 -11.60 -21.95 21.97
CA GLU A 171 -12.46 -22.57 20.96
C GLU A 171 -12.04 -22.26 19.52
N GLU A 172 -11.31 -21.18 19.28
CA GLU A 172 -10.77 -20.83 17.95
C GLU A 172 -9.40 -21.45 17.67
N LEU A 173 -8.74 -21.97 18.70
CA LEU A 173 -7.44 -22.65 18.62
C LEU A 173 -7.57 -24.16 18.44
N GLU A 174 -8.77 -24.71 18.62
CA GLU A 174 -9.02 -26.14 18.39
C GLU A 174 -8.84 -26.50 16.90
N ASP A 175 -8.30 -27.70 16.65
CA ASP A 175 -7.94 -28.17 15.30
C ASP A 175 -9.12 -28.12 14.32
N ASP A 176 -10.33 -28.44 14.78
CA ASP A 176 -11.54 -28.46 13.95
C ASP A 176 -11.99 -27.05 13.54
N ALA A 177 -11.82 -26.06 14.42
CA ALA A 177 -12.10 -24.66 14.15
C ALA A 177 -11.10 -24.09 13.12
N ILE A 178 -9.81 -24.39 13.31
CA ILE A 178 -8.73 -24.01 12.38
C ILE A 178 -8.97 -24.63 11.00
N ASP A 179 -9.22 -25.93 10.93
CA ASP A 179 -9.45 -26.65 9.68
C ASP A 179 -10.72 -26.15 8.96
N THR A 180 -11.78 -25.85 9.73
CA THR A 180 -13.00 -25.25 9.19
C THR A 180 -12.73 -23.88 8.58
N LEU A 181 -11.91 -23.05 9.25
CA LEU A 181 -11.55 -21.73 8.77
C LEU A 181 -10.68 -21.81 7.50
N LEU A 182 -9.65 -22.65 7.49
CA LEU A 182 -8.80 -22.88 6.32
C LEU A 182 -9.61 -23.40 5.13
N LYS A 183 -10.51 -24.36 5.36
CA LYS A 183 -11.41 -24.87 4.31
C LYS A 183 -12.31 -23.80 3.75
N LYS A 184 -12.87 -22.92 4.59
CA LYS A 184 -13.74 -21.80 4.17
C LYS A 184 -13.01 -20.80 3.27
N TYR A 185 -11.71 -20.61 3.47
CA TYR A 185 -10.89 -19.66 2.73
C TYR A 185 -9.88 -20.29 1.78
N LYS A 186 -10.05 -21.56 1.39
CA LYS A 186 -9.16 -22.23 0.44
C LYS A 186 -9.05 -21.43 -0.87
N GLY A 187 -7.83 -21.03 -1.24
CA GLY A 187 -7.51 -20.14 -2.37
C GLY A 187 -7.78 -18.66 -2.12
N GLN A 188 -8.17 -18.27 -0.91
CA GLN A 188 -8.44 -16.91 -0.44
C GLN A 188 -7.79 -16.64 0.92
N GLU A 189 -6.72 -17.37 1.25
CA GLU A 189 -5.95 -17.27 2.49
C GLU A 189 -5.47 -15.83 2.77
N PRO A 190 -5.00 -15.03 1.79
CA PRO A 190 -4.63 -13.63 2.06
C PRO A 190 -5.82 -12.79 2.54
N THR A 191 -7.04 -13.10 2.06
CA THR A 191 -8.28 -12.45 2.51
C THR A 191 -8.68 -12.90 3.92
N MET A 192 -8.42 -14.16 4.26
CA MET A 192 -8.61 -14.69 5.61
C MET A 192 -7.73 -13.92 6.62
N PHE A 193 -6.42 -13.83 6.37
CA PHE A 193 -5.49 -13.12 7.25
C PHE A 193 -5.84 -11.64 7.39
N LEU A 194 -6.27 -10.98 6.31
CA LEU A 194 -6.70 -9.58 6.41
C LEU A 194 -7.99 -9.39 7.22
N ARG A 195 -8.88 -10.40 7.24
CA ARG A 195 -10.07 -10.39 8.10
C ARG A 195 -9.71 -10.68 9.56
N LEU A 196 -8.78 -11.59 9.80
CA LEU A 196 -8.25 -11.85 11.14
C LEU A 196 -7.53 -10.62 11.70
N LEU A 197 -6.68 -9.96 10.93
CA LEU A 197 -6.04 -8.72 11.35
C LEU A 197 -7.06 -7.62 11.73
N LYS A 198 -8.19 -7.55 11.02
CA LYS A 198 -9.30 -6.65 11.39
C LYS A 198 -10.01 -7.05 12.67
N LYS A 199 -10.10 -8.35 12.97
CA LYS A 199 -10.64 -8.87 14.23
C LYS A 199 -9.70 -8.60 15.40
N TYR A 200 -8.39 -8.66 15.16
CA TYR A 200 -7.32 -8.40 16.12
C TYR A 200 -6.53 -7.13 15.74
N PRO A 201 -7.15 -5.93 15.78
CA PRO A 201 -6.53 -4.71 15.23
C PRO A 201 -5.27 -4.26 15.97
N LYS A 202 -5.06 -4.72 17.22
CA LYS A 202 -3.83 -4.46 17.98
C LYS A 202 -2.60 -5.14 17.36
N ALA A 203 -2.79 -6.16 16.52
CA ALA A 203 -1.71 -6.84 15.82
C ALA A 203 -1.09 -5.98 14.72
N LEU A 204 -1.79 -4.93 14.26
CA LEU A 204 -1.23 -3.94 13.32
C LEU A 204 -0.48 -2.86 14.12
N LYS A 205 0.86 -2.96 14.12
CA LYS A 205 1.73 -1.99 14.79
C LYS A 205 1.94 -0.77 13.87
N ILE A 206 1.86 0.42 14.44
CA ILE A 206 2.22 1.63 13.69
C ILE A 206 3.73 1.85 13.84
N ASP A 207 4.43 1.85 12.71
CA ASP A 207 5.85 2.14 12.62
C ASP A 207 6.07 3.34 11.69
N PRO A 208 6.17 4.57 12.23
CA PRO A 208 6.40 5.76 11.43
C PRO A 208 7.82 5.82 10.82
N HIS A 209 8.72 4.92 11.23
CA HIS A 209 10.08 4.84 10.73
C HIS A 209 10.24 3.79 9.62
N LYS A 210 9.24 2.93 9.41
CA LYS A 210 9.23 2.02 8.25
C LYS A 210 9.22 2.87 6.99
N THR A 211 10.28 2.74 6.19
CA THR A 211 10.43 3.43 4.91
C THR A 211 10.14 2.48 3.78
N ASN A 212 9.40 2.95 2.78
CA ASN A 212 9.26 2.25 1.51
C ASN A 212 9.96 3.02 0.39
N PHE A 213 9.98 2.44 -0.80
CA PHE A 213 10.53 3.07 -2.00
C PHE A 213 10.07 4.53 -2.20
N MET A 214 8.82 4.85 -1.88
CA MET A 214 8.28 6.19 -2.07
C MET A 214 8.90 7.20 -1.11
N ASP A 215 9.19 6.79 0.14
CA ASP A 215 9.93 7.62 1.09
C ASP A 215 11.33 7.95 0.56
N ASP A 216 11.99 6.99 -0.09
CA ASP A 216 13.33 7.20 -0.67
C ASP A 216 13.27 8.13 -1.89
N VAL A 217 12.29 7.96 -2.78
CA VAL A 217 12.07 8.88 -3.90
C VAL A 217 11.85 10.31 -3.41
N VAL A 218 10.98 10.49 -2.40
CA VAL A 218 10.67 11.81 -1.85
C VAL A 218 11.89 12.42 -1.13
N LYS A 219 12.63 11.65 -0.33
CA LYS A 219 13.87 12.10 0.32
C LYS A 219 14.91 12.53 -0.71
N ASN A 220 15.08 11.76 -1.77
CA ASN A 220 16.05 12.05 -2.82
C ASN A 220 15.63 13.26 -3.66
N ALA A 221 14.35 13.40 -4.01
CA ALA A 221 13.84 14.59 -4.69
C ALA A 221 13.97 15.86 -3.83
N GLY A 222 13.71 15.77 -2.53
CA GLY A 222 13.93 16.86 -1.57
C GLY A 222 15.40 17.26 -1.44
N ALA A 223 16.33 16.31 -1.57
CA ALA A 223 17.77 16.57 -1.56
C ALA A 223 18.25 17.30 -2.83
N GLU A 224 17.59 17.10 -3.97
CA GLU A 224 17.92 17.79 -5.23
C GLU A 224 17.39 19.23 -5.31
N LEU A 225 16.29 19.53 -4.59
CA LEU A 225 15.67 20.88 -4.54
C LEU A 225 16.17 21.75 -3.37
N GLY A 226 17.02 21.23 -2.49
CA GLY A 226 17.65 21.98 -1.41
C GLY A 226 18.79 22.90 -1.88
N PRO A 227 19.10 24.01 -1.18
CA PRO A 227 20.21 24.88 -1.55
C PRO A 227 21.51 24.07 -1.50
N LYS A 228 22.22 24.00 -2.63
CA LYS A 228 23.53 23.35 -2.77
C LYS A 228 24.49 23.89 -1.71
N LYS A 229 24.65 23.19 -0.59
CA LYS A 229 25.73 23.47 0.36
C LYS A 229 27.04 23.10 -0.34
N ASN A 230 27.83 24.13 -0.69
CA ASN A 230 29.20 23.99 -1.17
C ASN A 230 30.02 23.15 -0.19
N LYS A 231 30.16 21.84 -0.46
CA LYS A 231 31.17 21.02 0.21
C LYS A 231 32.54 21.46 -0.30
N LYS A 232 33.24 22.25 0.52
CA LYS A 232 34.68 22.52 0.37
C LYS A 232 35.40 21.18 0.22
N LYS A 233 36.17 21.02 -0.88
CA LYS A 233 37.05 19.88 -1.14
C LYS A 233 38.08 19.74 -0.01
N GLY A 234 37.84 18.80 0.90
CA GLY A 234 38.83 18.30 1.84
C GLY A 234 39.70 17.25 1.17
N LYS A 235 41.00 17.52 1.09
CA LYS A 235 42.08 16.75 0.46
C LYS A 235 42.20 15.35 1.13
N LYS A 236 41.85 14.27 0.42
CA LYS A 236 42.12 12.88 0.86
C LYS A 236 43.64 12.63 0.83
N ARG A 237 44.23 12.29 1.99
CA ARG A 237 45.57 11.68 2.07
C ARG A 237 45.41 10.17 1.85
N LYS A 238 46.20 9.62 0.92
CA LYS A 238 46.34 8.19 0.61
C LYS A 238 46.96 7.45 1.80
N ILE A 239 46.41 6.29 2.15
CA ILE A 239 47.17 5.18 2.73
C ILE A 239 46.93 3.99 1.81
N VAL A 240 48.04 3.40 1.38
CA VAL A 240 48.14 2.25 0.48
C VAL A 240 48.25 1.02 1.37
N GLU A 241 47.44 0.00 1.13
CA GLU A 241 47.77 -1.36 1.56
C GLU A 241 47.32 -2.35 0.47
N LYS A 242 48.15 -3.37 0.29
CA LYS A 242 48.39 -4.14 -0.92
C LYS A 242 47.42 -5.32 -1.08
N ASP A 243 47.13 -5.64 -2.33
CA ASP A 243 46.43 -6.83 -2.78
C ASP A 243 47.19 -8.13 -2.43
N VAL A 244 46.42 -9.17 -2.06
CA VAL A 244 46.77 -10.58 -2.25
C VAL A 244 45.52 -11.27 -2.84
N PRO A 245 45.64 -11.99 -3.98
CA PRO A 245 44.52 -12.66 -4.66
C PRO A 245 44.38 -14.11 -4.20
N VAL A 246 43.43 -14.85 -4.83
CA VAL A 246 43.15 -16.32 -4.83
C VAL A 246 41.75 -16.60 -4.25
N ASP A 247 40.83 -17.37 -4.83
CA ASP A 247 40.64 -18.09 -6.11
C ASP A 247 39.19 -18.64 -6.06
N GLU A 248 38.69 -19.13 -7.19
CA GLU A 248 37.34 -19.61 -7.49
C GLU A 248 36.97 -20.94 -6.78
N HIS A 249 35.65 -21.18 -6.70
CA HIS A 249 34.94 -22.48 -6.56
C HIS A 249 35.17 -23.35 -5.29
N GLU A 250 34.10 -23.58 -4.50
CA GLU A 250 33.48 -24.92 -4.31
C GLU A 250 32.19 -24.86 -3.46
N GLU A 251 31.34 -25.87 -3.66
CA GLU A 251 30.03 -26.10 -3.06
C GLU A 251 30.07 -26.40 -1.55
N LEU A 252 29.00 -26.03 -0.85
CA LEU A 252 28.21 -26.85 0.09
C LEU A 252 26.87 -26.16 0.39
#